data_AF-A0A4U9HW13-F1
#
_entry.id   AF-A0A4U9HW13-F1
#
_cell.length_a   1.000
_cell.length_b   1.000
_cell.length_c   1.000
_cell.angle_alpha   90.00
_cell.angle_beta   90.00
_cell.angle_gamma   90.00
#
_symmetry.space_group_name_H-M   'P 1'
#
loop_
_entity.id
_entity.type
_entity.pdbx_description
1 polymer ?
#
loop_
_entity_poly.entity_id
_entity_poly.type
_entity_poly.pdbx_seq_one_letter_code
_entity_poly.pdbx_strand_id
1 'polypeptide(L)'
;MQDLESNSGIALVLDANYYLDAQTQQKKLRLQGKCQLAEMPASGISWDTDDNGFIVSAHGKNMEVRYRYDTDGYPLGKTTVAGEQHLSITATPSADKRKRMDYTAVSLLNDKPLGNVKQTCQYDRHNNPEECELVIVDATVKPAVSRKYTIKNSIEYY
;
A
#
# COMPACT_ATOMS: atom_id res chain seq x y z
N MET A 1 12.67 1.48 13.80
CA MET A 1 12.01 0.80 12.66
C MET A 1 12.72 -0.54 12.51
N GLN A 2 12.02 -1.66 12.66
CA GLN A 2 12.64 -2.98 12.63
C GLN A 2 12.69 -3.47 11.18
N ASP A 3 13.88 -3.79 10.69
CA ASP A 3 14.04 -4.47 9.42
C ASP A 3 13.71 -5.95 9.64
N LEU A 4 12.50 -6.33 9.21
CA LEU A 4 11.98 -7.69 9.36
C LEU A 4 12.70 -8.69 8.45
N GLU A 5 13.37 -8.24 7.38
CA GLU A 5 14.06 -9.13 6.46
C GLU A 5 15.46 -9.53 6.96
N SER A 6 16.16 -8.64 7.67
CA SER A 6 17.50 -8.95 8.21
C SER A 6 17.52 -9.37 9.69
N ASN A 7 16.38 -9.28 10.40
CA ASN A 7 16.26 -9.53 11.85
C ASN A 7 17.34 -8.82 12.68
N SER A 8 17.81 -7.68 12.20
CA SER A 8 18.71 -6.80 12.94
C SER A 8 17.92 -5.57 13.36
N GLY A 9 18.01 -5.22 14.65
CA GLY A 9 17.50 -3.95 15.12
C GLY A 9 18.34 -2.83 14.50
N ILE A 10 17.91 -2.30 13.35
CA ILE A 10 18.62 -1.19 12.72
C ILE A 10 18.37 0.05 13.56
N ALA A 11 19.41 0.50 14.26
CA ALA A 11 19.45 1.84 14.83
C ALA A 11 19.68 2.84 13.70
N LEU A 12 18.74 3.77 13.51
CA LEU A 12 18.82 4.80 12.50
C LEU A 12 19.02 6.16 13.16
N VAL A 13 19.97 6.94 12.64
CA VAL A 13 20.17 8.34 13.02
C VAL A 13 19.71 9.22 11.87
N LEU A 14 18.89 10.23 12.16
CA LEU A 14 18.51 11.25 11.19
C LEU A 14 19.65 12.27 11.10
N ASP A 15 20.25 12.38 9.91
CA ASP A 15 21.23 13.41 9.56
C ASP A 15 20.75 14.15 8.31
N ALA A 16 20.51 15.45 8.45
CA ALA A 16 19.83 16.29 7.47
C ALA A 16 18.55 15.61 6.93
N ASN A 17 18.55 15.22 5.66
CA ASN A 17 17.44 14.54 5.00
C ASN A 17 17.68 13.04 4.79
N TYR A 18 18.55 12.41 5.57
CA TYR A 18 18.80 10.97 5.49
C TYR A 18 18.66 10.28 6.83
N TYR A 19 18.05 9.09 6.82
CA TYR A 19 18.29 8.09 7.85
C TYR A 19 19.54 7.29 7.50
N LEU A 20 20.52 7.38 8.38
CA LEU A 20 21.78 6.64 8.33
C LEU A 20 21.71 5.46 9.29
N ASP A 21 22.36 4.36 8.91
CA ASP A 21 22.69 3.31 9.86
C ASP A 21 23.63 3.86 10.94
N ALA A 22 23.26 3.70 12.22
CA ALA A 22 23.97 4.35 13.32
C ALA A 22 25.42 3.86 13.47
N GLN A 23 25.71 2.61 13.10
CA GLN A 23 27.01 2.00 13.28
C GLN A 23 27.94 2.29 12.09
N THR A 24 27.41 2.14 10.88
CA THR A 24 28.19 2.21 9.64
C THR A 24 28.12 3.57 8.95
N GLN A 25 27.20 4.43 9.38
CA GLN A 25 26.89 5.72 8.74
C GLN A 25 26.40 5.59 7.28
N GLN A 26 26.01 4.38 6.87
CA GLN A 26 25.48 4.15 5.53
C GLN A 26 24.12 4.84 5.35
N LYS A 27 23.94 5.58 4.26
CA LYS A 27 22.64 6.15 3.85
C LYS A 27 21.64 5.04 3.52
N LYS A 28 20.62 4.87 4.36
CA LYS A 28 19.58 3.84 4.18
C LYS A 28 18.34 4.40 3.49
N LEU A 29 17.91 5.60 3.89
CA LEU A 29 16.70 6.23 3.36
C LEU A 29 16.89 7.74 3.28
N ARG A 30 16.55 8.33 2.14
CA ARG A 30 16.47 9.78 1.93
C ARG A 30 15.02 10.23 2.06
N LEU A 31 14.84 11.36 2.72
CA LEU A 31 13.59 12.05 2.87
C LEU A 31 13.54 13.31 2.00
N GLN A 32 12.33 13.80 1.75
CA GLN A 32 12.04 15.06 1.10
C GLN A 32 10.90 15.81 1.81
N GLY A 33 10.87 17.13 1.66
CA GLY A 33 9.79 17.98 2.14
C GLY A 33 9.36 17.65 3.58
N LYS A 34 8.09 17.30 3.77
CA LYS A 34 7.43 16.98 5.05
C LYS A 34 7.81 15.58 5.59
N CYS A 35 9.10 15.25 5.62
CA CYS A 35 9.62 13.92 6.01
C CYS A 35 9.08 12.76 5.16
N GLN A 36 8.76 13.02 3.88
CA GLN A 36 8.26 12.03 2.95
C GLN A 36 9.38 11.19 2.37
N LEU A 37 9.08 9.96 1.95
CA LEU A 37 10.02 9.10 1.26
C LEU A 37 10.46 9.76 -0.05
N ALA A 38 11.77 9.83 -0.27
CA ALA A 38 12.36 10.32 -1.52
C ALA A 38 13.13 9.22 -2.23
N GLU A 39 13.95 8.47 -1.49
CA GLU A 39 14.82 7.46 -2.08
C GLU A 39 15.34 6.46 -1.06
N MET A 40 15.54 5.22 -1.49
CA MET A 40 16.27 4.18 -0.78
C MET A 40 17.53 3.85 -1.60
N PRO A 41 18.67 4.49 -1.31
CA PRO A 41 19.84 4.46 -2.20
C PRO A 41 20.40 3.05 -2.43
N ALA A 42 20.45 2.22 -1.38
CA ALA A 42 21.00 0.87 -1.47
C ALA A 42 20.23 -0.03 -2.44
N SER A 43 18.92 0.18 -2.56
CA SER A 43 18.03 -0.56 -3.45
C SER A 43 17.83 0.14 -4.80
N GLY A 44 18.35 1.37 -4.96
CA GLY A 44 18.12 2.22 -6.13
C GLY A 44 16.64 2.54 -6.35
N ILE A 45 15.86 2.62 -5.27
CA ILE A 45 14.43 2.95 -5.35
C ILE A 45 14.25 4.43 -5.08
N SER A 46 13.47 5.14 -5.89
CA SER A 46 13.05 6.52 -5.64
C SER A 46 11.54 6.67 -5.69
N TRP A 47 11.02 7.72 -5.06
CA TRP A 47 9.59 8.03 -5.04
C TRP A 47 9.34 9.47 -5.47
N ASP A 48 8.33 9.65 -6.31
CA ASP A 48 7.79 10.97 -6.60
C ASP A 48 6.57 11.21 -5.73
N THR A 49 6.38 12.48 -5.38
CA THR A 49 5.28 12.94 -4.55
C THR A 49 4.55 14.06 -5.27
N ASP A 50 3.22 14.08 -5.21
CA ASP A 50 2.41 15.17 -5.76
C ASP A 50 2.37 16.39 -4.82
N ASP A 51 1.72 17.46 -5.25
CA ASP A 51 1.60 18.71 -4.46
C ASP A 51 0.82 18.51 -3.14
N ASN A 52 -0.01 17.46 -3.05
CA ASN A 52 -0.74 17.10 -1.84
C ASN A 52 0.14 16.34 -0.84
N GLY A 53 1.31 15.87 -1.28
CA GLY A 53 2.22 15.10 -0.46
C GLY A 53 2.00 13.59 -0.53
N PHE A 54 1.28 13.08 -1.53
CA PHE A 54 1.09 11.66 -1.75
C PHE A 54 2.15 11.09 -2.69
N ILE A 55 2.68 9.92 -2.34
CA ILE A 55 3.57 9.17 -3.23
C ILE A 55 2.77 8.71 -4.44
N VAL A 56 3.07 9.23 -5.62
CA VAL A 56 2.33 8.93 -6.86
C VAL A 56 3.10 7.98 -7.77
N SER A 57 4.41 7.89 -7.62
CA SER A 57 5.24 6.91 -8.34
C SER A 57 6.38 6.39 -7.49
N ALA A 58 6.79 5.16 -7.78
CA ALA A 58 8.04 4.58 -7.31
C ALA A 58 8.83 4.05 -8.51
N HIS A 59 10.12 4.31 -8.53
CA HIS A 59 11.04 3.89 -9.59
C HIS A 59 12.12 3.01 -8.99
N GLY A 60 12.46 1.93 -9.68
CA GLY A 60 13.62 1.10 -9.39
C GLY A 60 14.25 0.65 -10.69
N LYS A 61 15.39 -0.05 -10.60
CA LYS A 61 16.22 -0.41 -11.77
C LYS A 61 15.44 -1.00 -12.96
N ASN A 62 14.48 -1.88 -12.70
CA ASN A 62 13.64 -2.51 -13.72
C ASN A 62 12.15 -2.50 -13.33
N MET A 63 11.74 -1.53 -12.49
CA MET A 63 10.40 -1.49 -11.92
C MET A 63 9.89 -0.06 -11.88
N GLU A 64 8.66 0.14 -12.33
CA GLU A 64 7.92 1.38 -12.13
C GLU A 64 6.59 1.05 -11.47
N VAL A 65 6.21 1.80 -10.44
CA VAL A 65 4.89 1.74 -9.81
C VAL A 65 4.23 3.10 -9.95
N ARG A 66 2.96 3.14 -10.34
CA ARG A 66 2.12 4.34 -10.29
C ARG A 66 0.96 4.09 -9.35
N TYR A 67 0.76 4.97 -8.40
CA TYR A 67 -0.31 4.92 -7.41
C TYR A 67 -1.42 5.89 -7.82
N ARG A 68 -2.66 5.53 -7.48
CA ARG A 68 -3.84 6.37 -7.73
C ARG A 68 -4.60 6.55 -6.44
N TYR A 69 -5.08 7.77 -6.21
CA TYR A 69 -5.85 8.14 -5.05
C TYR A 69 -7.10 8.94 -5.45
N ASP A 70 -8.09 8.98 -4.57
CA ASP A 70 -9.15 9.98 -4.65
C ASP A 70 -8.68 11.32 -4.06
N THR A 71 -9.54 12.34 -4.10
CA THR A 71 -9.24 13.70 -3.61
C THR A 71 -8.87 13.77 -2.14
N ASP A 72 -9.29 12.78 -1.35
CA ASP A 72 -9.10 12.74 0.10
C ASP A 72 -7.93 11.78 0.46
N GLY A 73 -7.18 11.31 -0.53
CA GLY A 73 -6.04 10.41 -0.35
C GLY A 73 -6.39 8.93 -0.21
N TYR A 74 -7.63 8.51 -0.49
CA TYR A 74 -8.00 7.09 -0.45
C TYR A 74 -7.36 6.34 -1.64
N PRO A 75 -6.71 5.19 -1.45
CA PRO A 75 -6.09 4.44 -2.53
C PRO A 75 -7.12 3.86 -3.50
N LEU A 76 -7.07 4.27 -4.76
CA LEU A 76 -7.87 3.73 -5.86
C LEU A 76 -7.15 2.61 -6.64
N GLY A 77 -5.91 2.33 -6.26
CA GLY A 77 -5.12 1.22 -6.80
C GLY A 77 -3.76 1.65 -7.30
N LYS A 78 -3.13 0.75 -8.05
CA LYS A 78 -1.79 0.96 -8.60
C LYS A 78 -1.57 0.19 -9.88
N THR A 79 -0.59 0.60 -10.67
CA THR A 79 -0.01 -0.20 -11.75
C THR A 79 1.47 -0.41 -11.48
N THR A 80 1.96 -1.62 -11.70
CA THR A 80 3.37 -1.96 -11.59
C THR A 80 3.84 -2.56 -12.90
N VAL A 81 4.89 -1.99 -13.49
CA VAL A 81 5.61 -2.55 -14.62
C VAL A 81 6.95 -3.06 -14.10
N ALA A 82 7.26 -4.34 -14.35
CA ALA A 82 8.53 -4.93 -13.99
C ALA A 82 9.01 -5.86 -15.12
N GLY A 83 9.96 -5.38 -15.94
CA GLY A 83 10.30 -6.05 -17.19
C GLY A 83 9.08 -6.20 -18.10
N GLU A 84 8.75 -7.44 -18.48
CA GLU A 84 7.55 -7.75 -19.30
C GLU A 84 6.27 -7.92 -18.49
N GLN A 85 6.34 -7.86 -17.15
CA GLN A 85 5.17 -8.03 -16.29
C GLN A 85 4.48 -6.69 -16.04
N HIS A 86 3.16 -6.68 -16.20
CA HIS A 86 2.28 -5.56 -15.89
C HIS A 86 1.20 -6.02 -14.90
N LEU A 87 1.31 -5.58 -13.65
CA LEU A 87 0.28 -5.77 -12.62
C LEU A 87 -0.58 -4.52 -12.54
N SER A 88 -1.90 -4.67 -12.68
CA SER A 88 -2.87 -3.60 -12.43
C SER A 88 -3.78 -3.98 -11.29
N ILE A 89 -3.92 -3.10 -10.30
CA ILE A 89 -4.88 -3.21 -9.20
C ILE A 89 -5.78 -1.98 -9.27
N THR A 90 -7.08 -2.21 -9.30
CA THR A 90 -8.08 -1.12 -9.29
C THR A 90 -9.06 -1.36 -8.16
N ALA A 91 -9.19 -0.40 -7.26
CA ALA A 91 -10.14 -0.41 -6.16
C ALA A 91 -11.29 0.55 -6.44
N THR A 92 -12.51 0.11 -6.12
CA THR A 92 -13.73 0.92 -6.15
C THR A 92 -14.26 1.00 -4.71
N PRO A 93 -14.07 2.15 -4.03
CA PRO A 93 -14.60 2.36 -2.69
C PRO A 93 -16.12 2.54 -2.71
N SER A 94 -16.72 2.49 -1.52
CA SER A 94 -18.12 2.87 -1.31
C SER A 94 -18.40 4.31 -1.76
N ALA A 95 -19.59 4.52 -2.34
CA ALA A 95 -20.09 5.85 -2.64
C ALA A 95 -20.35 6.67 -1.35
N ASP A 96 -20.67 6.01 -0.23
CA ASP A 96 -20.71 6.68 1.07
C ASP A 96 -19.29 6.82 1.60
N LYS A 97 -18.74 8.05 1.57
CA LYS A 97 -17.39 8.37 2.05
C LYS A 97 -17.16 8.00 3.53
N ARG A 98 -18.22 7.78 4.32
CA ARG A 98 -18.12 7.30 5.71
C ARG A 98 -17.84 5.81 5.80
N LYS A 99 -18.06 5.06 4.72
CA LYS A 99 -17.89 3.60 4.63
C LYS A 99 -16.70 3.23 3.73
N ARG A 100 -15.58 3.93 3.89
CA ARG A 100 -14.36 3.74 3.06
C ARG A 100 -13.76 2.33 3.16
N MET A 101 -14.06 1.58 4.20
CA MET A 101 -13.63 0.18 4.32
C MET A 101 -14.54 -0.80 3.57
N ASP A 102 -15.67 -0.33 3.03
CA ASP A 102 -16.45 -1.09 2.06
C ASP A 102 -15.88 -0.77 0.67
N TYR A 103 -15.30 -1.78 0.02
CA TYR A 103 -14.71 -1.61 -1.29
C TYR A 103 -14.70 -2.92 -2.07
N THR A 104 -14.53 -2.81 -3.38
CA THR A 104 -14.13 -3.93 -4.23
C THR A 104 -12.79 -3.61 -4.86
N ALA A 105 -11.99 -4.63 -5.17
CA ALA A 105 -10.77 -4.46 -5.94
C ALA A 105 -10.60 -5.59 -6.95
N VAL A 106 -10.03 -5.28 -8.10
CA VAL A 106 -9.70 -6.24 -9.16
C VAL A 106 -8.21 -6.15 -9.43
N SER A 107 -7.57 -7.31 -9.51
CA SER A 107 -6.15 -7.46 -9.83
C SER A 107 -6.00 -8.19 -11.16
N LEU A 108 -5.21 -7.62 -12.07
CA LEU A 108 -4.87 -8.19 -13.36
C LEU A 108 -3.36 -8.33 -13.48
N LEU A 109 -2.87 -9.46 -13.98
CA LEU A 109 -1.48 -9.66 -14.36
C LEU A 109 -1.40 -9.88 -15.87
N ASN A 110 -0.68 -9.01 -16.57
CA ASN A 110 -0.61 -8.99 -18.04
C ASN A 110 -2.01 -9.03 -18.66
N ASP A 111 -2.89 -8.18 -18.13
CA ASP A 111 -4.31 -8.02 -18.49
C ASP A 111 -5.19 -9.26 -18.28
N LYS A 112 -4.66 -10.30 -17.63
CA LYS A 112 -5.41 -11.50 -17.25
C LYS A 112 -5.88 -11.40 -15.80
N PRO A 113 -7.11 -11.84 -15.48
CA PRO A 113 -7.59 -11.85 -14.10
C PRO A 113 -6.68 -12.66 -13.18
N LEU A 114 -6.12 -12.00 -12.17
CA LEU A 114 -5.42 -12.65 -11.06
C LEU A 114 -6.42 -12.99 -9.95
N GLY A 115 -7.33 -12.04 -9.66
CA GLY A 115 -8.33 -12.21 -8.63
C GLY A 115 -9.09 -10.93 -8.34
N ASN A 116 -10.04 -11.03 -7.42
CA ASN A 116 -10.79 -9.89 -6.94
C ASN A 116 -11.03 -9.98 -5.45
N VAL A 117 -11.25 -8.82 -4.84
CA VAL A 117 -11.52 -8.64 -3.42
C VAL A 117 -12.83 -7.91 -3.27
N LYS A 118 -13.61 -8.27 -2.25
CA LYS A 118 -14.73 -7.48 -1.76
C LYS A 118 -14.63 -7.42 -0.24
N GLN A 119 -14.67 -6.21 0.31
CA GLN A 119 -14.81 -5.99 1.74
C GLN A 119 -16.14 -5.29 2.03
N THR A 120 -16.80 -5.69 3.10
CA THR A 120 -18.00 -5.04 3.60
C THR A 120 -17.97 -5.06 5.12
N CYS A 121 -18.24 -3.92 5.74
CA CYS A 121 -18.11 -3.75 7.19
C CYS A 121 -19.43 -3.34 7.84
N GLN A 122 -19.56 -3.71 9.11
CA GLN A 122 -20.44 -3.10 10.07
C GLN A 122 -19.71 -1.92 10.72
N TYR A 123 -20.44 -0.84 10.95
CA TYR A 123 -19.88 0.40 11.46
C TYR A 123 -20.64 0.83 12.71
N ASP A 124 -19.93 1.40 13.66
CA ASP A 124 -20.54 2.04 14.81
C ASP A 124 -21.10 3.43 14.49
N ARG A 125 -21.63 4.10 15.52
CA ARG A 125 -22.21 5.44 15.42
C ARG A 125 -21.23 6.54 15.00
N HIS A 126 -19.92 6.30 15.04
CA HIS A 126 -18.88 7.22 14.58
C HIS A 126 -18.37 6.87 13.18
N ASN A 127 -18.96 5.87 12.53
CA ASN A 127 -18.54 5.33 11.24
C ASN A 127 -17.17 4.63 11.30
N ASN A 128 -16.78 4.09 12.46
CA ASN A 128 -15.62 3.22 12.53
C ASN A 128 -16.02 1.75 12.28
N PRO A 129 -15.22 0.97 11.53
CA PRO A 129 -15.57 -0.41 11.18
C PRO A 129 -15.36 -1.33 12.39
N GLU A 130 -16.43 -1.88 12.97
CA GLU A 130 -16.36 -2.82 14.10
C GLU A 130 -16.05 -4.25 13.62
N GLU A 131 -16.69 -4.68 12.53
CA GLU A 131 -16.49 -6.00 11.95
C GLU A 131 -16.55 -5.92 10.42
N CYS A 132 -15.58 -6.49 9.73
CA CYS A 132 -15.55 -6.56 8.27
C CYS A 132 -15.52 -8.01 7.79
N GLU A 133 -16.29 -8.31 6.75
CA GLU A 133 -16.13 -9.50 5.95
C GLU A 133 -15.28 -9.18 4.72
N LEU A 134 -14.15 -9.87 4.59
CA LEU A 134 -13.23 -9.79 3.46
C LEU A 134 -13.32 -11.08 2.66
N VAL A 135 -13.76 -10.97 1.40
CA VAL A 135 -13.80 -12.07 0.44
C VAL A 135 -12.72 -11.86 -0.60
N ILE A 136 -11.84 -12.85 -0.76
CA ILE A 136 -10.76 -12.86 -1.75
C ILE A 136 -11.01 -14.04 -2.69
N VAL A 137 -11.05 -13.76 -3.99
CA VAL A 137 -11.20 -14.77 -5.04
C VAL A 137 -9.89 -14.89 -5.80
N ASP A 138 -9.34 -16.10 -5.83
CA ASP A 138 -8.24 -16.49 -6.71
C ASP A 138 -8.80 -17.01 -8.04
N ALA A 139 -8.58 -16.23 -9.09
CA ALA A 139 -9.08 -16.53 -10.45
C ALA A 139 -8.08 -17.34 -11.28
N THR A 140 -6.88 -17.64 -10.76
CA THR A 140 -5.82 -18.36 -11.48
C THR A 140 -6.02 -19.87 -11.51
N VAL A 141 -6.82 -20.39 -10.58
CA VAL A 141 -7.13 -21.82 -10.43
C VAL A 141 -8.51 -22.18 -10.98
N LYS A 142 -8.71 -23.45 -11.34
CA LYS A 142 -9.98 -23.96 -11.90
C LYS A 142 -10.50 -25.15 -11.07
N PRO A 143 -11.69 -25.03 -10.43
CA PRO A 143 -12.53 -23.83 -10.33
C PRO A 143 -11.85 -22.74 -9.49
N ALA A 144 -12.28 -21.48 -9.67
CA ALA A 144 -11.79 -20.36 -8.87
C ALA A 144 -12.06 -20.60 -7.38
N VAL A 145 -11.11 -20.22 -6.52
CA VAL A 145 -11.19 -20.45 -5.08
C VAL A 145 -11.52 -19.16 -4.36
N SER A 146 -12.54 -19.20 -3.50
CA SER A 146 -12.94 -18.07 -2.65
C SER A 146 -12.53 -18.33 -1.20
N ARG A 147 -11.90 -17.34 -0.58
CA ARG A 147 -11.58 -17.34 0.86
C ARG A 147 -12.31 -16.18 1.53
N LYS A 148 -12.94 -16.47 2.66
CA LYS A 148 -13.64 -15.49 3.48
C LYS A 148 -12.92 -15.32 4.80
N TYR A 149 -12.69 -14.08 5.18
CA TYR A 149 -12.08 -13.69 6.44
C TYR A 149 -13.02 -12.74 7.17
N THR A 150 -13.07 -12.85 8.49
CA THR A 150 -13.77 -11.90 9.37
C THR A 150 -12.71 -11.13 10.14
N ILE A 151 -12.73 -9.82 10.01
CA ILE A 151 -11.84 -8.90 10.71
C ILE A 151 -12.68 -8.23 11.79
N LYS A 152 -12.33 -8.40 13.07
CA LYS A 152 -13.00 -7.75 14.19
C LYS A 152 -12.07 -6.70 14.80
N ASN A 153 -12.58 -5.49 14.96
CA ASN A 153 -11.84 -4.39 15.56
C ASN A 153 -12.39 -4.11 16.97
N SER A 154 -11.49 -3.80 17.90
CA SER A 154 -11.84 -3.27 19.22
C SER A 154 -11.47 -1.79 19.23
N ILE A 155 -12.46 -0.92 19.48
CA ILE A 155 -12.30 0.53 19.36
C ILE A 155 -12.67 1.17 20.69
N GLU A 156 -11.71 1.88 21.28
CA GLU A 156 -11.90 2.66 22.51
C GLU A 156 -12.06 4.14 22.16
N TYR A 157 -12.94 4.81 22.90
CA TYR A 157 -13.21 6.24 22.77
C TYR A 157 -12.76 6.94 24.04
N TYR A 158 -11.94 7.98 23.90
CA TYR A 158 -11.40 8.80 24.99
C TYR A 158 -12.07 10.18 25.01
#